data_AF-A0A438CN41-F1
#
_entry.id   AF-A0A438CN41-F1
#
_cell.length_a   1.000
_cell.length_b   1.000
_cell.length_c   1.000
_cell.angle_alpha   90.00
_cell.angle_beta   90.00
_cell.angle_gamma   90.00
#
_symmetry.space_group_name_H-M   'P 1'
#
loop_
_entity.id
_entity.type
_entity.pdbx_description
1 polymer ?
#
loop_
_entity_poly.entity_id
_entity_poly.type
_entity_poly.pdbx_seq_one_letter_code
_entity_poly.pdbx_strand_id
1 'polypeptide(L)'
;MIEELSALYKTGTLDLVPLPPGKNAIGSHWVYKIKIKFDGLIEQNKARLVAKRFSQWYGMDYEETFALVTKMTIVCTLIVVASIRDDVNGIAALKSDLAFRF
;
A
#
# COMPACT_ATOMS: atom_id res chain seq x y z
N MET A 1 17.30 9.30 -6.25
CA MET A 1 16.48 10.22 -5.43
C MET A 1 15.90 11.36 -6.26
N ILE A 2 16.73 12.12 -6.99
CA ILE A 2 16.25 13.22 -7.86
C ILE A 2 15.38 12.69 -9.02
N GLU A 3 15.74 11.54 -9.61
CA GLU A 3 14.99 10.93 -10.71
C GLU A 3 13.56 10.53 -10.32
N GLU A 4 13.39 9.86 -9.18
CA GLU A 4 12.07 9.49 -8.63
C GLU A 4 11.22 10.72 -8.32
N LEU A 5 11.81 11.75 -7.72
CA LEU A 5 11.11 13.02 -7.46
C LEU A 5 10.65 13.67 -8.77
N SER A 6 11.49 13.64 -9.80
CA SER A 6 11.15 14.17 -11.13
C SER A 6 10.03 13.37 -11.81
N ALA A 7 9.98 12.06 -11.61
CA ALA A 7 8.92 11.21 -12.14
C ALA A 7 7.57 11.53 -11.50
N LEU A 8 7.54 11.81 -10.19
CA LEU A 8 6.34 12.25 -9.48
C LEU A 8 5.81 13.58 -10.02
N TYR A 9 6.68 14.58 -10.19
CA TYR A 9 6.30 15.86 -10.79
C TYR A 9 5.77 15.70 -12.22
N LYS A 10 6.40 14.84 -13.04
CA LYS A 10 5.93 14.54 -14.40
C LYS A 10 4.54 13.89 -14.43
N THR A 11 4.16 13.16 -13.38
CA THR A 11 2.87 12.48 -13.30
C THR A 11 1.73 13.45 -12.94
N GLY A 12 2.04 14.68 -12.51
CA GLY A 12 1.04 15.71 -12.18
C GLY A 12 0.11 15.32 -11.03
N THR A 13 0.52 14.36 -10.20
CA THR A 13 -0.29 13.84 -9.08
C THR A 13 0.04 14.51 -7.74
N LEU A 14 1.10 15.31 -7.68
CA LEU A 14 1.54 16.00 -6.47
C LEU A 14 1.89 17.45 -6.79
N ASP A 15 1.26 18.37 -6.06
CA ASP A 15 1.62 19.78 -6.04
C ASP A 15 2.35 20.12 -4.75
N LEU A 16 3.49 20.78 -4.87
CA LEU A 16 4.24 21.26 -3.71
C LEU A 16 3.62 22.59 -3.25
N VAL A 17 2.89 22.54 -2.12
CA VAL A 17 2.22 23.72 -1.54
C VAL A 17 2.96 24.17 -0.29
N PRO A 18 3.14 25.49 -0.06
CA PRO A 18 3.69 25.99 1.20
C PRO A 18 2.81 25.57 2.39
N LEU A 19 3.45 25.32 3.54
CA LEU A 19 2.73 24.91 4.75
C LEU A 19 1.77 26.04 5.20
N PRO A 20 0.46 25.78 5.31
CA PRO A 20 -0.49 26.78 5.78
C PRO A 20 -0.17 27.25 7.21
N PRO A 21 -0.42 28.53 7.54
CA PRO A 21 -0.14 29.09 8.85
C PRO A 21 -0.93 28.37 9.96
N GLY A 22 -0.24 28.04 11.06
CA GLY A 22 -0.86 27.36 12.20
C GLY A 22 -1.03 25.84 12.06
N LYS A 23 -0.56 25.24 10.97
CA LYS A 23 -0.55 23.78 10.76
C LYS A 23 0.84 23.21 10.96
N ASN A 24 0.93 22.02 11.52
CA ASN A 24 2.19 21.29 11.66
C ASN A 24 2.43 20.42 10.43
N ALA A 25 3.66 20.44 9.90
CA ALA A 25 4.03 19.53 8.82
C ALA A 25 4.09 18.08 9.35
N ILE A 26 3.39 17.17 8.66
CA ILE A 26 3.43 15.75 8.99
C ILE A 26 4.73 15.18 8.46
N GLY A 27 5.51 14.54 9.32
CA GLY A 27 6.71 13.83 8.89
C GLY A 27 6.38 12.75 7.86
N SER A 28 7.24 12.56 6.86
CA SER A 28 7.12 11.50 5.86
C SER A 28 8.42 10.71 5.76
N HIS A 29 8.33 9.47 5.30
CA HIS A 29 9.49 8.64 5.02
C HIS A 29 9.28 7.83 3.74
N TRP A 30 10.38 7.40 3.13
CA TRP A 30 10.33 6.55 1.95
C TRP A 30 10.32 5.08 2.35
N VAL A 31 9.40 4.33 1.76
CA VAL A 31 9.35 2.87 1.83
C VAL A 31 9.80 2.31 0.50
N TYR A 32 10.87 1.54 0.53
CA TYR A 32 11.42 0.86 -0.64
C TYR A 32 11.07 -0.62 -0.61
N LYS A 33 10.58 -1.17 -1.72
CA LYS A 33 10.25 -2.59 -1.87
C LYS A 33 10.74 -3.07 -3.23
N ILE A 34 11.58 -4.10 -3.23
CA ILE A 34 11.99 -4.77 -4.47
C ILE A 34 10.97 -5.87 -4.74
N LYS A 35 10.35 -5.85 -5.92
CA LYS A 35 9.57 -6.98 -6.44
C LYS A 35 10.49 -7.90 -7.20
N ILE A 36 10.48 -9.17 -6.83
CA ILE A 36 11.25 -10.23 -7.45
C ILE A 36 10.27 -11.14 -8.17
N LYS A 37 10.61 -11.55 -9.40
CA LYS A 37 9.88 -12.55 -10.17
C LYS A 37 10.04 -13.92 -9.51
N PHE A 38 9.22 -14.88 -9.93
CA PHE A 38 9.38 -16.27 -9.51
C PHE A 38 10.78 -16.82 -9.85
N ASP A 39 11.34 -16.33 -10.95
CA ASP A 39 12.65 -16.68 -11.50
C ASP A 39 13.83 -16.06 -10.73
N GLY A 40 13.57 -15.33 -9.64
CA GLY A 40 14.59 -14.68 -8.82
C GLY A 40 15.13 -13.34 -9.36
N LEU A 41 14.72 -12.94 -10.58
CA LEU A 41 15.10 -11.66 -11.18
C LEU A 41 14.27 -10.49 -10.62
N ILE A 42 14.88 -9.31 -10.55
CA ILE A 42 14.19 -8.08 -10.14
C ILE A 42 13.15 -7.72 -11.21
N GLU A 43 11.88 -7.74 -10.82
CA GLU A 43 10.76 -7.30 -11.65
C GLU A 43 10.63 -5.78 -11.62
N GLN A 44 10.67 -5.19 -10.41
CA GLN A 44 10.39 -3.78 -10.22
C GLN A 44 10.92 -3.29 -8.88
N ASN A 45 11.66 -2.17 -8.90
CA ASN A 45 11.94 -1.41 -7.70
C ASN A 45 10.77 -0.47 -7.43
N LYS A 46 10.15 -0.59 -6.24
CA LYS A 46 9.06 0.30 -5.81
C LYS A 46 9.55 1.23 -4.73
N ALA A 47 9.32 2.52 -4.92
CA ALA A 47 9.44 3.53 -3.88
C ALA A 47 8.05 4.11 -3.60
N ARG A 48 7.73 4.31 -2.32
CA ARG A 48 6.49 4.97 -1.88
C ARG A 48 6.83 5.99 -0.81
N LEU A 49 6.36 7.23 -0.98
CA LEU A 49 6.41 8.22 0.07
C LEU A 49 5.22 7.98 1.01
N VAL A 50 5.49 7.74 2.29
CA VAL A 50 4.48 7.40 3.29
C VAL A 50 4.53 8.41 4.42
N ALA A 51 3.39 9.05 4.70
CA ALA A 51 3.23 9.91 5.85
C ALA A 51 3.33 9.10 7.15
N LYS A 52 3.86 9.72 8.20
CA LYS A 52 4.01 9.10 9.52
C LYS A 52 2.63 8.98 10.17
N ARG A 53 1.98 7.84 9.94
CA ARG A 53 0.55 7.62 10.23
C ARG A 53 0.13 7.91 11.68
N PHE A 54 1.02 7.75 12.66
CA PHE A 54 0.69 8.05 14.07
C PHE A 54 0.55 9.55 14.36
N SER A 55 1.04 10.41 13.48
CA SER A 55 0.95 11.86 13.60
C SER A 55 -0.28 12.43 12.89
N GLN A 56 -1.11 11.59 12.25
CA GLN A 56 -2.27 12.01 11.48
C GLN A 56 -3.57 11.95 12.32
N TRP A 57 -4.36 13.02 12.26
CA TRP A 57 -5.67 13.12 12.90
C TRP A 57 -6.81 13.16 11.86
N TYR A 58 -7.83 12.34 12.07
CA TYR A 58 -9.04 12.34 11.24
C TYR A 58 -9.73 13.72 11.29
N GLY A 59 -10.11 14.24 10.12
CA GLY A 59 -10.73 15.57 9.98
C GLY A 59 -9.75 16.75 10.03
N MET A 60 -8.46 16.52 10.35
CA MET A 60 -7.42 17.55 10.27
C MET A 60 -6.42 17.29 9.15
N ASP A 61 -5.98 16.04 9.02
CA ASP A 61 -4.91 15.61 8.11
C ASP A 61 -5.40 14.66 7.01
N TYR A 62 -6.55 14.02 7.23
CA TYR A 62 -7.22 13.19 6.23
C TYR A 62 -8.73 13.13 6.52
N GLU A 63 -9.53 13.02 5.46
CA GLU A 63 -10.99 12.98 5.54
C GLU A 63 -11.55 11.58 5.28
N GLU A 64 -10.78 10.72 4.60
CA GLU A 64 -11.20 9.36 4.25
C GLU A 64 -10.07 8.34 4.45
N THR A 65 -10.43 7.14 4.90
CA THR A 65 -9.50 6.00 4.98
C THR A 65 -9.74 5.08 3.80
N PHE A 66 -8.76 4.94 2.90
CA PHE A 66 -8.83 3.94 1.84
C PHE A 66 -8.73 2.53 2.45
N ALA A 67 -9.83 1.78 2.42
CA ALA A 67 -9.83 0.36 2.74
C ALA A 67 -9.22 -0.44 1.57
N LEU A 68 -8.57 -1.56 1.89
CA LEU A 68 -7.93 -2.40 0.89
C LEU A 68 -9.00 -3.05 -0.01
N VAL A 69 -9.05 -2.65 -1.29
CA VAL A 69 -9.93 -3.31 -2.26
C VAL A 69 -9.33 -4.67 -2.62
N THR A 70 -9.87 -5.71 -2.00
CA THR A 70 -9.50 -7.09 -2.34
C THR A 70 -10.05 -7.41 -3.73
N LYS A 71 -9.19 -7.85 -4.66
CA LYS A 71 -9.64 -8.27 -6.00
C LYS A 71 -10.65 -9.41 -5.85
N MET A 72 -11.78 -9.34 -6.57
CA MET A 72 -12.80 -10.39 -6.55
C MET A 72 -12.24 -11.78 -6.90
N THR A 73 -11.20 -11.83 -7.74
CA THR A 73 -10.48 -13.08 -8.04
C THR A 73 -9.98 -13.76 -6.76
N ILE A 74 -9.42 -13.02 -5.80
CA ILE A 74 -8.92 -13.58 -4.54
C ILE A 74 -10.08 -14.13 -3.71
N VAL A 75 -11.19 -13.39 -3.62
CA VAL A 75 -12.39 -13.83 -2.91
C VAL A 75 -12.93 -15.12 -3.53
N CYS A 76 -13.05 -15.19 -4.86
CA CYS A 76 -13.49 -16.39 -5.56
C CYS A 76 -12.53 -17.57 -5.36
N THR A 77 -11.22 -17.36 -5.43
CA THR A 77 -10.23 -18.42 -5.18
C THR A 77 -10.34 -18.95 -3.75
N LEU A 78 -10.54 -18.07 -2.76
CA LEU A 78 -10.75 -18.47 -1.36
C LEU A 78 -12.01 -19.33 -1.21
N ILE A 79 -13.12 -18.93 -1.83
CA ILE A 79 -14.39 -19.68 -1.79
C ILE A 79 -14.22 -21.06 -2.43
N VAL A 80 -13.57 -21.14 -3.60
CA VAL A 80 -13.31 -22.42 -4.29
C VAL A 80 -12.45 -23.33 -3.43
N VAL A 81 -11.36 -22.82 -2.85
CA VAL A 81 -10.47 -23.62 -2.00
C VAL A 81 -11.18 -24.10 -0.73
N ALA A 82 -12.00 -23.24 -0.10
CA ALA A 82 -12.80 -23.61 1.07
C ALA A 82 -13.84 -24.69 0.72
N SER A 83 -14.49 -24.59 -0.44
CA SER A 83 -15.49 -25.56 -0.92
C SER A 83 -14.89 -26.90 -1.29
N ILE A 84 -13.60 -26.94 -1.66
CA ILE A 84 -12.89 -28.19 -1.99
C ILE A 84 -12.37 -28.88 -0.72
N ARG A 85 -12.03 -28.11 0.31
CA ARG A 85 -11.34 -28.63 1.50
C ARG A 85 -12.24 -28.95 2.68
N ASP A 86 -13.52 -28.56 2.65
CA ASP A 86 -14.49 -28.72 3.76
C ASP A 86 -13.97 -28.29 5.14
N ASP A 87 -12.92 -27.46 5.18
CA ASP A 87 -12.18 -27.16 6.39
C ASP A 87 -11.93 -25.65 6.49
N VAL A 88 -12.62 -25.04 7.45
CA VAL A 88 -12.59 -23.61 7.78
C VAL A 88 -11.16 -23.16 8.15
N ASN A 89 -10.29 -24.10 8.55
CA ASN A 89 -8.91 -23.84 8.93
C ASN A 89 -8.00 -23.40 7.77
N GLY A 90 -8.34 -23.72 6.51
CA GLY A 90 -7.58 -23.30 5.33
C GLY A 90 -7.59 -21.78 5.09
N ILE A 91 -8.65 -21.09 5.54
CA ILE A 91 -8.82 -19.64 5.39
C ILE A 91 -7.83 -18.87 6.29
N ALA A 92 -7.49 -19.42 7.46
CA ALA A 92 -6.54 -18.80 8.39
C ALA A 92 -5.11 -18.78 7.83
N ALA A 93 -4.67 -19.86 7.16
CA ALA A 93 -3.35 -19.94 6.53
C ALA A 93 -3.19 -19.00 5.31
N LEU A 94 -4.29 -18.73 4.59
CA LEU A 94 -4.31 -17.78 3.49
C LEU A 94 -4.31 -16.32 3.94
N LYS A 95 -4.86 -16.04 5.13
CA LYS A 95 -4.84 -14.70 5.74
C LYS A 95 -3.42 -14.22 6.03
N SER A 96 -2.53 -15.08 6.53
CA SER A 96 -1.13 -14.72 6.78
C SER A 96 -0.34 -14.48 5.50
N ASP A 97 -0.60 -15.23 4.43
CA ASP A 97 0.08 -15.07 3.14
C ASP A 97 -0.41 -13.81 2.38
N LEU A 98 -1.70 -13.49 2.48
CA LEU A 98 -2.25 -12.25 1.92
C LEU A 98 -1.80 -11.00 2.70
N ALA A 99 -1.78 -11.07 4.04
CA ALA A 99 -1.32 -9.97 4.88
C ALA A 99 0.17 -9.64 4.63
N PHE A 100 0.97 -10.61 4.18
CA PHE A 100 2.38 -10.42 3.84
C PHE A 100 2.59 -9.85 2.42
N ARG A 101 1.57 -9.99 1.54
CA ARG A 101 1.64 -9.55 0.14
C ARG A 101 1.23 -8.09 -0.09
N PHE A 102 0.55 -7.45 0.85
CA PHE A 102 0.11 -6.05 0.75
C PHE A 102 0.98 -5.09 1.57
#